data_AF-R1C5V8-F1
#
_entry.id   AF-R1C5V8-F1
#
_cell.length_a   1.000
_cell.length_b   1.000
_cell.length_c   1.000
_cell.angle_alpha   90.00
_cell.angle_beta   90.00
_cell.angle_gamma   90.00
#
_symmetry.space_group_name_H-M   'P 1'
#
loop_
_entity.id
_entity.type
_entity.pdbx_description
1 polymer ?
#
loop_
_entity_poly.entity_id
_entity_poly.type
_entity_poly.pdbx_seq_one_letter_code
_entity_poly.pdbx_strand_id
1 'polypeptide(L)'
;MTRLVAGVLTAGGIIPFAVLSRPGQQRLEHEQWLAPLRRALGRPSLNATEIQVTYGCVILSFVGAPHWGFALSGFLSSSMAATSARLTWGVIPSLLAWPCASCPSPLSLDALSAGLAAAFCVDGIFAACKLVPRGYLWLRAPPTIAASPVRRLA
;
A
#
# COMPACT_ATOMS: atom_id res chain seq x y z
N MET A 1 -5.40 18.84 9.30
CA MET A 1 -4.90 17.56 9.85
C MET A 1 -3.74 17.86 10.78
N THR A 2 -3.85 17.54 12.07
CA THR A 2 -2.76 17.72 13.04
C THR A 2 -1.61 16.76 12.72
N ARG A 3 -0.36 17.20 12.92
CA ARG A 3 0.85 16.39 12.64
C ARG A 3 0.83 15.02 13.34
N LEU A 4 0.17 14.94 14.50
CA LEU A 4 -0.05 13.71 15.26
C LEU A 4 -0.88 12.67 14.47
N VAL A 5 -2.00 13.09 13.88
CA VAL A 5 -2.89 12.20 13.12
C VAL A 5 -2.18 11.66 11.87
N ALA A 6 -1.43 12.52 11.17
CA ALA A 6 -0.60 12.11 10.05
C ALA A 6 0.43 11.04 10.47
N GLY A 7 1.11 11.26 11.60
CA GLY A 7 2.11 10.33 12.13
C GLY A 7 1.53 8.96 12.48
N VAL A 8 0.36 8.91 13.12
CA VAL A 8 -0.30 7.64 13.48
C VAL A 8 -0.73 6.84 12.25
N LEU A 9 -1.33 7.52 11.25
CA LEU A 9 -1.75 6.87 10.00
C LEU A 9 -0.55 6.32 9.21
N THR A 10 0.54 7.10 9.18
CA THR A 10 1.79 6.69 8.57
C THR A 10 2.43 5.51 9.31
N ALA A 11 2.48 5.53 10.64
CA ALA A 11 3.03 4.44 11.43
C ALA A 11 2.26 3.13 11.20
N GLY A 12 0.92 3.17 11.22
CA GLY A 12 0.07 2.00 10.95
C GLY A 12 0.30 1.40 9.55
N GLY A 13 0.59 2.23 8.55
CA GLY A 13 0.90 1.80 7.18
C GLY A 13 2.29 1.18 6.99
N ILE A 14 3.25 1.49 7.87
CA ILE A 14 4.65 1.03 7.74
C ILE A 14 4.92 -0.20 8.60
N ILE A 15 4.28 -0.32 9.77
CA ILE A 15 4.59 -1.36 10.77
C ILE A 15 4.60 -2.76 10.15
N PRO A 16 3.60 -3.20 9.37
CA PRO A 16 3.63 -4.55 8.81
C PRO A 16 4.70 -4.72 7.72
N PHE A 17 5.00 -3.68 6.92
CA PHE A 17 6.13 -3.75 5.98
C PHE A 17 7.48 -3.86 6.71
N ALA A 18 7.66 -3.15 7.82
CA ALA A 18 8.89 -3.17 8.60
C ALA A 18 9.06 -4.51 9.35
N VAL A 19 8.02 -4.98 10.03
CA VAL A 19 8.01 -6.23 10.81
C VAL A 19 8.18 -7.45 9.90
N LEU A 20 7.52 -7.47 8.75
CA LEU A 20 7.54 -8.62 7.84
C LEU A 20 8.69 -8.58 6.83
N SER A 21 9.44 -7.48 6.73
CA SER A 21 10.65 -7.41 5.90
C SER A 21 11.71 -8.43 6.33
N ARG A 22 12.59 -8.87 5.42
CA ARG A 22 13.70 -9.81 5.72
C ARG A 22 14.51 -9.45 6.99
N PRO A 23 15.00 -8.21 7.19
CA PRO A 23 15.72 -7.85 8.41
C PRO A 23 14.82 -7.83 9.66
N GLY A 24 13.54 -7.45 9.52
CA GLY A 24 12.55 -7.62 10.59
C GLY A 24 12.35 -9.10 10.92
N GLN A 25 12.41 -9.95 9.90
CA GLN A 25 12.28 -11.38 10.09
C GLN A 25 13.49 -11.98 10.83
N GLN A 26 14.71 -11.54 10.55
CA GLN A 26 15.87 -12.09 11.25
C GLN A 26 15.94 -11.71 12.74
N ARG A 27 15.28 -10.61 13.14
CA ARG A 27 15.33 -10.09 14.51
C ARG A 27 14.16 -10.50 15.40
N LEU A 28 13.03 -10.84 14.80
CA LEU A 28 11.83 -11.25 15.52
C LEU A 28 11.68 -12.76 15.44
N GLU A 29 11.44 -13.42 16.57
CA GLU A 29 11.13 -14.85 16.57
C GLU A 29 9.74 -15.11 15.95
N HIS A 30 9.72 -15.35 14.62
CA HIS A 30 8.50 -15.57 13.81
C HIS A 30 7.49 -16.50 14.42
N GLU A 31 7.98 -17.58 15.00
CA GLU A 31 7.15 -18.64 15.54
C GLU A 31 6.28 -18.13 16.70
N GLN A 32 6.76 -17.19 17.51
CA GLN A 32 6.03 -16.72 18.69
C GLN A 32 4.75 -15.95 18.33
N TRP A 33 4.81 -15.12 17.29
CA TRP A 33 3.68 -14.26 16.89
C TRP A 33 2.85 -14.84 15.75
N LEU A 34 3.40 -15.73 14.92
CA LEU A 34 2.65 -16.44 13.87
C LEU A 34 1.82 -17.61 14.42
N ALA A 35 2.31 -18.32 15.44
CA ALA A 35 1.62 -19.47 16.02
C ALA A 35 0.16 -19.21 16.41
N PRO A 36 -0.21 -18.12 17.13
CA PRO A 36 -1.61 -17.84 17.41
C PRO A 36 -2.42 -17.58 16.13
N LEU A 37 -1.84 -16.91 15.14
CA LEU A 37 -2.49 -16.63 13.86
C LEU A 37 -2.76 -17.91 13.05
N ARG A 38 -1.76 -18.81 12.98
CA ARG A 38 -1.87 -20.12 12.31
C ARG A 38 -3.00 -20.95 12.91
N ARG A 39 -3.12 -20.95 14.25
CA ARG A 39 -4.19 -21.63 14.97
C ARG A 39 -5.55 -20.98 14.70
N ALA A 40 -5.65 -19.66 14.81
CA ALA A 40 -6.90 -18.93 14.61
C ALA A 40 -7.44 -19.06 13.18
N LEU A 41 -6.55 -19.06 12.18
CA LEU A 41 -6.90 -19.16 10.76
C LEU A 41 -6.98 -20.61 10.25
N GLY A 42 -6.60 -21.61 11.07
CA GLY A 42 -6.52 -23.01 10.64
C GLY A 42 -5.51 -23.25 9.50
N ARG A 43 -4.50 -22.39 9.35
CA ARG A 43 -3.49 -22.46 8.27
C ARG A 43 -2.10 -22.76 8.84
N PRO A 44 -1.70 -24.04 8.99
CA PRO A 44 -0.43 -24.40 9.61
C PRO A 44 0.80 -23.99 8.78
N SER A 45 0.66 -23.87 7.46
CA SER A 45 1.74 -23.45 6.54
C SER A 45 1.88 -21.94 6.36
N LEU A 46 1.05 -21.13 7.03
CA LEU A 46 1.09 -19.68 6.88
C LEU A 46 2.45 -19.13 7.31
N ASN A 47 3.09 -18.39 6.41
CA ASN A 47 4.40 -17.79 6.63
C ASN A 47 4.32 -16.25 6.56
N ALA A 48 5.35 -15.59 7.08
CA ALA A 48 5.42 -14.13 7.12
C ALA A 48 5.34 -13.49 5.73
N THR A 49 5.88 -14.15 4.70
CA THR A 49 5.86 -13.67 3.32
C THR A 49 4.45 -13.61 2.74
N GLU A 50 3.64 -14.66 2.94
CA GLU A 50 2.23 -14.66 2.52
C GLU A 50 1.41 -13.56 3.20
N ILE A 51 1.66 -13.32 4.48
CA ILE A 51 1.02 -12.23 5.23
C ILE A 51 1.45 -10.87 4.67
N GLN A 52 2.74 -10.73 4.33
CA GLN A 52 3.26 -9.50 3.74
C GLN A 52 2.68 -9.22 2.35
N VAL A 53 2.57 -10.25 1.51
CA VAL A 53 1.92 -10.14 0.19
C VAL A 53 0.47 -9.72 0.36
N THR A 54 -0.27 -10.39 1.25
CA THR A 54 -1.68 -10.06 1.53
C THR A 54 -1.83 -8.61 1.99
N TYR A 55 -0.98 -8.17 2.93
CA TYR A 55 -0.97 -6.79 3.40
C TYR A 55 -0.62 -5.79 2.27
N GLY A 56 0.37 -6.11 1.44
CA GLY A 56 0.75 -5.29 0.30
C GLY A 56 -0.39 -5.14 -0.71
N CYS A 57 -1.15 -6.20 -0.99
CA CYS A 57 -2.35 -6.15 -1.82
C CYS A 57 -3.44 -5.24 -1.21
N VAL A 58 -3.65 -5.32 0.10
CA VAL A 58 -4.60 -4.46 0.84
C VAL A 58 -4.18 -3.00 0.73
N ILE A 59 -2.91 -2.67 0.98
CA ILE A 59 -2.41 -1.30 0.89
C ILE A 59 -2.49 -0.79 -0.54
N LEU A 60 -2.06 -1.57 -1.54
CA LEU A 60 -2.14 -1.19 -2.95
C LEU A 60 -3.58 -0.90 -3.36
N SER A 61 -4.54 -1.72 -2.95
CA SER A 61 -5.97 -1.49 -3.21
C SER A 61 -6.48 -0.22 -2.51
N PHE A 62 -6.10 -0.01 -1.25
CA PHE A 62 -6.51 1.15 -0.46
C PHE A 62 -6.06 2.48 -1.08
N VAL A 63 -4.92 2.51 -1.77
CA VAL A 63 -4.41 3.69 -2.49
C VAL A 63 -5.43 4.29 -3.45
N GLY A 64 -6.23 3.44 -4.11
CA GLY A 64 -7.20 3.89 -5.09
C GLY A 64 -8.40 4.60 -4.44
N ALA A 65 -8.79 4.17 -3.24
CA ALA A 65 -10.01 4.65 -2.59
C ALA A 65 -10.06 6.18 -2.34
N PRO A 66 -8.98 6.85 -1.88
CA PRO A 66 -8.96 8.31 -1.73
C PRO A 66 -9.36 9.08 -3.01
N HIS A 67 -9.07 8.55 -4.20
CA HIS A 67 -9.42 9.21 -5.46
C HIS A 67 -10.92 9.33 -5.69
N TRP A 68 -11.70 8.36 -5.20
CA TRP A 68 -13.16 8.45 -5.21
C TRP A 68 -13.63 9.53 -4.24
N GLY A 69 -13.02 9.63 -3.05
CA GLY A 69 -13.32 10.70 -2.09
C GLY A 69 -13.04 12.10 -2.65
N PHE A 70 -11.91 12.30 -3.33
CA PHE A 70 -11.59 13.57 -3.99
C PHE A 70 -12.55 13.89 -5.15
N ALA A 71 -12.93 12.89 -5.93
CA ALA A 71 -13.89 13.06 -7.02
C ALA A 71 -15.29 13.43 -6.50
N LEU A 72 -15.81 12.71 -5.51
CA LEU A 72 -17.16 12.89 -4.97
C LEU A 72 -17.31 14.15 -4.10
N SER A 73 -16.23 14.62 -3.47
CA SER A 73 -16.22 15.89 -2.72
C SER A 73 -16.15 17.13 -3.61
N GLY A 74 -16.03 16.97 -4.94
CA GLY A 74 -15.84 18.10 -5.86
C GLY A 74 -14.48 18.79 -5.71
N PHE A 75 -13.48 18.10 -5.18
CA PHE A 75 -12.18 18.71 -4.86
C PHE A 75 -11.48 19.25 -6.12
N LEU A 76 -11.32 20.58 -6.15
CA LEU A 76 -10.55 21.37 -7.12
C LEU A 76 -10.83 21.07 -8.61
N SER A 77 -12.00 20.53 -8.95
CA SER A 77 -12.26 20.02 -10.29
C SER A 77 -13.67 20.34 -10.76
N SER A 78 -13.75 20.98 -11.91
CA SER A 78 -14.99 21.40 -12.58
C SER A 78 -15.23 20.67 -13.90
N SER A 79 -14.34 19.74 -14.33
CA SER A 79 -14.48 19.00 -15.58
C SER A 79 -14.83 17.53 -15.39
N MET A 80 -15.68 17.01 -16.28
CA MET A 80 -16.09 15.61 -16.28
C MET A 80 -14.90 14.66 -16.49
N ALA A 81 -13.97 15.02 -17.40
CA ALA A 81 -12.79 14.23 -17.72
C ALA A 81 -11.87 14.01 -16.49
N ALA A 82 -11.66 15.05 -15.68
CA ALA A 82 -10.84 14.96 -14.47
C ALA A 82 -11.50 14.06 -13.40
N THR A 83 -12.82 14.11 -13.30
CA THR A 83 -13.61 13.24 -12.42
C THR A 83 -13.51 11.79 -12.87
N SER A 84 -13.72 11.51 -14.16
CA SER A 84 -13.56 10.18 -14.74
C SER A 84 -12.16 9.62 -14.52
N ALA A 85 -11.11 10.42 -14.76
CA ALA A 85 -9.72 10.00 -14.56
C ALA A 85 -9.46 9.54 -13.11
N ARG A 86 -9.96 10.25 -12.10
CA ARG A 86 -9.84 9.85 -10.69
C ARG A 86 -10.62 8.58 -10.36
N LEU A 87 -11.85 8.45 -10.85
CA LEU A 87 -12.67 7.27 -10.60
C LEU A 87 -12.05 6.02 -11.23
N THR A 88 -11.59 6.13 -12.47
CA THR A 88 -10.86 5.06 -13.16
C THR A 88 -9.58 4.70 -12.41
N TRP A 89 -8.78 5.71 -12.05
CA TRP A 89 -7.56 5.48 -11.28
C TRP A 89 -7.85 4.87 -9.90
N GLY A 90 -8.99 5.16 -9.28
CA GLY A 90 -9.35 4.55 -8.00
C GLY A 90 -9.56 3.04 -8.05
N VAL A 91 -9.80 2.47 -9.24
CA VAL A 91 -10.00 1.02 -9.44
C VAL A 91 -8.70 0.32 -9.86
N ILE A 92 -7.84 0.99 -10.64
CA ILE A 92 -6.61 0.40 -11.20
C ILE A 92 -5.73 -0.27 -10.13
N PRO A 93 -5.42 0.34 -8.97
CA PRO A 93 -4.59 -0.29 -7.95
C PRO A 93 -5.16 -1.61 -7.42
N SER A 94 -6.48 -1.73 -7.24
CA SER A 94 -7.09 -3.01 -6.85
C SER A 94 -7.00 -4.08 -7.94
N LEU A 95 -7.12 -3.68 -9.21
CA LEU A 95 -6.95 -4.59 -10.35
C LEU A 95 -5.50 -5.07 -10.48
N LEU A 96 -4.52 -4.24 -10.11
CA LEU A 96 -3.11 -4.64 -10.07
C LEU A 96 -2.79 -5.53 -8.86
N ALA A 97 -3.44 -5.29 -7.72
CA ALA A 97 -3.26 -6.09 -6.50
C ALA A 97 -3.80 -7.52 -6.64
N TRP A 98 -4.92 -7.69 -7.36
CA TRP A 98 -5.57 -8.99 -7.55
C TRP A 98 -4.65 -10.10 -8.11
N PRO A 99 -3.98 -9.94 -9.27
CA PRO A 99 -3.08 -10.97 -9.78
C PRO A 99 -1.88 -11.18 -8.86
N CYS A 100 -1.40 -10.14 -8.16
CA CYS A 100 -0.31 -10.28 -7.19
C CYS A 100 -0.67 -11.22 -6.02
N ALA A 101 -1.94 -11.31 -5.64
CA ALA A 101 -2.40 -12.24 -4.60
C ALA A 101 -2.33 -13.71 -5.02
N SER A 102 -2.30 -13.98 -6.33
CA SER A 102 -2.29 -15.33 -6.91
C SER A 102 -0.90 -15.77 -7.41
N CYS A 103 0.07 -14.85 -7.46
CA CYS A 103 1.42 -15.14 -7.92
C CYS A 103 2.30 -15.79 -6.82
N PRO A 104 3.40 -16.47 -7.21
CA PRO A 104 4.41 -16.92 -6.27
C PRO A 104 4.99 -15.74 -5.47
N SER A 105 5.19 -15.97 -4.16
CA SER A 105 5.57 -14.93 -3.19
C SER A 105 6.69 -13.96 -3.61
N PRO A 106 7.83 -14.41 -4.19
CA PRO A 106 8.88 -13.48 -4.61
C PRO A 106 8.42 -12.50 -5.69
N LEU A 107 7.70 -13.02 -6.70
CA LEU A 107 7.18 -12.22 -7.81
C LEU A 107 6.12 -11.24 -7.32
N SER A 108 5.24 -11.69 -6.40
CA SER A 108 4.22 -10.84 -5.79
C SER A 108 4.82 -9.67 -5.04
N LEU A 109 5.87 -9.88 -4.24
CA LEU A 109 6.53 -8.79 -3.51
C LEU A 109 7.13 -7.74 -4.44
N ASP A 110 7.79 -8.16 -5.51
CA ASP A 110 8.37 -7.24 -6.49
C ASP A 110 7.30 -6.49 -7.27
N ALA A 111 6.27 -7.20 -7.74
CA ALA A 111 5.12 -6.59 -8.42
C ALA A 111 4.38 -5.58 -7.53
N LEU A 112 4.15 -5.90 -6.26
CA LEU A 112 3.51 -4.98 -5.30
C LEU A 112 4.36 -3.74 -5.02
N SER A 113 5.68 -3.91 -4.96
CA SER A 113 6.60 -2.79 -4.73
C SER A 113 6.63 -1.86 -5.94
N ALA A 114 6.67 -2.43 -7.15
CA ALA A 114 6.55 -1.68 -8.39
C ALA A 114 5.18 -0.99 -8.49
N GLY A 115 4.09 -1.68 -8.13
CA GLY A 115 2.73 -1.14 -8.13
C GLY A 115 2.57 0.06 -7.18
N LEU A 116 3.12 -0.04 -5.96
CA LEU A 116 3.09 1.08 -4.99
C LEU A 116 3.95 2.26 -5.45
N ALA A 117 5.09 2.02 -6.08
CA ALA A 117 5.93 3.07 -6.66
C ALA A 117 5.24 3.76 -7.85
N ALA A 118 4.69 2.97 -8.78
CA ALA A 118 3.91 3.48 -9.91
C ALA A 118 2.71 4.32 -9.41
N ALA A 119 2.01 3.84 -8.39
CA ALA A 119 0.89 4.58 -7.83
C ALA A 119 1.32 5.89 -7.16
N PHE A 120 2.46 5.93 -6.48
CA PHE A 120 3.04 7.17 -5.96
C PHE A 120 3.36 8.16 -7.08
N CYS A 121 3.92 7.70 -8.21
CA CYS A 121 4.20 8.54 -9.37
C CYS A 121 2.91 9.13 -9.96
N VAL A 122 1.85 8.31 -10.11
CA VAL A 122 0.55 8.79 -10.62
C VAL A 122 -0.09 9.79 -9.66
N ASP A 123 -0.02 9.55 -8.35
CA ASP A 123 -0.46 10.52 -7.35
C ASP A 123 0.31 11.86 -7.47
N GLY A 124 1.60 11.80 -7.83
CA GLY A 124 2.43 12.98 -8.12
C GLY A 124 1.96 13.75 -9.35
N ILE A 125 1.62 13.06 -10.43
CA ILE A 125 1.03 13.66 -11.63
C ILE A 125 -0.32 14.31 -11.28
N PHE A 126 -1.17 13.62 -10.52
CA PHE A 126 -2.48 14.13 -10.12
C PHE A 126 -2.33 15.34 -9.21
N ALA A 127 -1.33 15.37 -8.33
CA ALA A 127 -1.03 16.54 -7.50
C ALA A 127 -0.55 17.74 -8.33
N ALA A 128 0.25 17.51 -9.38
CA ALA A 128 0.67 18.54 -10.33
C ALA A 128 -0.52 19.11 -11.12
N CYS A 129 -1.47 18.24 -11.51
CA CYS A 129 -2.73 18.62 -12.15
C CYS A 129 -3.80 19.18 -11.18
N LYS A 130 -3.47 19.38 -9.89
CA LYS A 130 -4.39 19.84 -8.83
C LYS A 130 -5.61 18.94 -8.62
N LEU A 131 -5.54 17.66 -9.00
CA LEU A 131 -6.61 16.68 -8.84
C LEU A 131 -6.66 16.07 -7.44
N VAL A 132 -5.54 16.13 -6.71
CA VAL A 132 -5.42 15.72 -5.30
C VAL A 132 -4.64 16.78 -4.50
N PRO A 133 -4.85 16.89 -3.18
CA PRO A 133 -4.09 17.83 -2.35
C PRO A 133 -2.59 17.48 -2.32
N ARG A 134 -1.69 18.46 -2.41
CA ARG A 134 -0.23 18.22 -2.30
C ARG A 134 0.17 17.50 -1.00
N GLY A 135 -0.56 17.76 0.09
CA GLY A 135 -0.38 17.08 1.38
C GLY A 135 -0.61 15.57 1.33
N TYR A 136 -1.33 15.07 0.32
CA TYR A 136 -1.57 13.64 0.12
C TYR A 136 -0.28 12.86 -0.09
N LEU A 137 0.69 13.39 -0.83
CA LEU A 137 1.96 12.70 -1.11
C LEU A 137 2.77 12.39 0.15
N TRP A 138 2.64 13.20 1.20
CA TRP A 138 3.30 12.94 2.49
C TRP A 138 2.76 11.71 3.21
N LEU A 139 1.47 11.41 3.04
CA LEU A 139 0.88 10.18 3.56
C LEU A 139 1.30 8.95 2.76
N ARG A 140 1.66 9.16 1.49
CA ARG A 140 1.93 8.10 0.50
C ARG A 140 3.39 7.66 0.48
N ALA A 141 4.33 8.59 0.66
CA ALA A 141 5.76 8.29 0.60
C ALA A 141 6.20 7.19 1.60
N PRO A 142 5.76 7.18 2.87
CA PRO A 142 6.27 6.21 3.82
C PRO A 142 5.95 4.74 3.52
N PRO A 143 4.70 4.32 3.22
CA PRO A 143 4.42 2.94 2.82
C PRO A 143 5.09 2.57 1.48
N THR A 144 5.22 3.50 0.53
CA THR A 144 5.95 3.25 -0.73
C THR A 144 7.44 3.02 -0.50
N ILE A 145 8.07 3.83 0.37
CA ILE A 145 9.47 3.65 0.75
C ILE A 145 9.67 2.34 1.51
N ALA A 146 8.77 2.00 2.43
CA ALA A 146 8.83 0.77 3.20
C ALA A 146 8.70 -0.48 2.32
N ALA A 147 7.90 -0.42 1.26
CA ALA A 147 7.75 -1.51 0.29
C ALA A 147 8.93 -1.63 -0.68
N SER A 148 9.75 -0.58 -0.85
CA SER A 148 10.78 -0.55 -1.90
C SER A 148 11.80 -1.72 -1.81
N PRO A 149 12.25 -2.26 -2.96
CA PRO A 149 13.18 -3.40 -3.00
C PRO A 149 14.53 -3.10 -2.34
N VAL A 150 14.94 -1.83 -2.27
CA VAL A 150 16.21 -1.39 -1.69
C VAL A 150 16.31 -1.77 -0.20
N ARG A 151 15.18 -1.84 0.52
CA ARG A 151 15.13 -2.34 1.91
C ARG A 151 15.11 -3.87 2.03
N ARG A 152 15.08 -4.62 0.93
CA ARG A 152 15.13 -6.09 0.95
C ARG A 152 16.54 -6.67 0.94
N LEU A 153 17.54 -5.85 0.62
CA LEU A 153 18.96 -6.26 0.45
C LEU A 153 19.91 -5.68 1.51
N ALA A 154 19.44 -4.75 2.35
CA ALA A 154 20.17 -4.17 3.48
C ALA A 154 19.60 -4.70 4.80
#